data_AF-A0AAE7J7I4-F1
#
_entry.id   AF-A0AAE7J7I4-F1
#
_cell.length_a   1.000
_cell.length_b   1.000
_cell.length_c   1.000
_cell.angle_alpha   90.00
_cell.angle_beta   90.00
_cell.angle_gamma   90.00
#
_symmetry.space_group_name_H-M   'P 1'
#
loop_
_entity.id
_entity.type
_entity.pdbx_description
1 polymer ?
#
loop_
_entity_poly.entity_id
_entity_poly.type
_entity_poly.pdbx_seq_one_letter_code
_entity_poly.pdbx_strand_id
1 'polypeptide(L)'
;MELLAPPGFVLLCSGHGQTGASGHVVLMTVQTARLSLLNRIARVLLCLVFVHAVIGKLTGFAGPAAAIAAKGLPLAPVLLVAAMALMAVGSALVISGWKSRLGAVLLLVFLVPTTLLFHADVADAGERIQLFKNLAIIGGLLLIADQDSRA
;
A
#
# COMPACT_ATOMS: atom_id res chain seq x y z
N MET A 1 -12.10 -36.06 20.54
CA MET A 1 -12.92 -35.25 19.61
C MET A 1 -12.29 -33.88 19.56
N GLU A 2 -11.23 -33.75 18.76
CA GLU A 2 -10.53 -32.48 18.59
C GLU A 2 -11.42 -31.53 17.79
N LEU A 3 -11.79 -30.42 18.41
CA LEU A 3 -12.49 -29.34 17.71
C LEU A 3 -11.43 -28.49 17.01
N LEU A 4 -11.34 -28.64 15.70
CA LEU A 4 -10.45 -27.89 14.81
C LEU A 4 -10.79 -26.38 14.93
N ALA A 5 -9.95 -25.61 15.63
CA ALA A 5 -10.07 -24.15 15.64
C ALA A 5 -9.57 -23.59 14.29
N PRO A 6 -10.28 -22.61 13.68
CA PRO A 6 -9.82 -21.99 12.44
C PRO A 6 -8.51 -21.22 12.65
N PRO A 7 -7.66 -21.07 11.60
CA PRO A 7 -6.39 -20.36 11.71
C PRO A 7 -6.62 -18.90 12.13
N GLY A 8 -5.99 -18.50 13.24
CA GLY A 8 -6.08 -17.15 13.83
C GLY A 8 -6.68 -17.09 15.24
N PHE A 9 -7.18 -18.19 15.79
CA PHE A 9 -7.65 -18.25 17.18
C PHE A 9 -6.53 -18.68 18.14
N VAL A 10 -5.93 -17.72 18.84
CA VAL A 10 -5.09 -18.00 20.02
C VAL A 10 -6.03 -18.24 21.20
N LEU A 11 -6.17 -19.50 21.61
CA LEU A 11 -6.96 -19.86 22.78
C LEU A 11 -6.12 -19.59 24.04
N LEU A 12 -6.23 -18.40 24.60
CA LEU A 12 -5.65 -18.07 25.91
C LEU A 12 -6.50 -18.72 27.02
N CYS A 13 -6.21 -20.00 27.32
CA CYS A 13 -6.68 -20.62 28.56
C CYS A 13 -5.87 -20.04 29.74
N SER A 14 -6.36 -18.97 30.35
CA SER A 14 -5.86 -18.52 31.66
C SER A 14 -6.70 -19.17 32.75
N GLY A 15 -6.16 -20.21 33.38
CA GLY A 15 -6.76 -20.85 34.55
C GLY A 15 -6.42 -20.09 35.83
N HIS A 16 -7.44 -19.54 36.51
CA HIS A 16 -7.81 -19.72 37.93
C HIS A 16 -8.65 -18.55 38.46
N GLY A 17 -9.72 -18.87 39.20
CA GLY A 17 -10.30 -17.98 40.22
C GLY A 17 -11.67 -17.38 39.88
N GLN A 18 -12.72 -18.02 40.39
CA GLN A 18 -14.09 -17.49 40.45
C GLN A 18 -14.16 -16.20 41.29
N THR A 19 -14.95 -15.21 40.86
CA THR A 19 -16.11 -14.60 41.56
C THR A 19 -16.24 -13.09 41.25
N GLY A 20 -17.39 -12.70 40.71
CA GLY A 20 -17.99 -11.38 40.94
C GLY A 20 -17.77 -10.29 39.89
N ALA A 21 -18.90 -9.74 39.44
CA ALA A 21 -19.08 -8.42 38.83
C ALA A 21 -18.81 -8.22 37.32
N SER A 22 -19.94 -8.09 36.60
CA SER A 22 -20.18 -7.05 35.58
C SER A 22 -19.53 -7.19 34.18
N GLY A 23 -20.21 -7.94 33.31
CA GLY A 23 -20.72 -7.43 32.01
C GLY A 23 -19.76 -6.91 30.93
N HIS A 24 -18.44 -7.01 31.09
CA HIS A 24 -17.48 -6.29 30.22
C HIS A 24 -16.84 -7.12 29.09
N VAL A 25 -17.46 -8.21 28.63
CA VAL A 25 -16.85 -9.13 27.62
C VAL A 25 -17.66 -9.25 26.32
N VAL A 26 -18.74 -8.46 26.14
CA VAL A 26 -19.63 -8.55 24.94
C VAL A 26 -19.23 -7.57 23.82
N LEU A 27 -18.13 -6.82 23.96
CA LEU A 27 -17.77 -5.74 23.03
C LEU A 27 -16.69 -6.07 21.97
N MET A 28 -16.36 -7.35 21.74
CA MET A 28 -15.31 -7.72 20.76
C MET A 28 -15.78 -8.40 19.47
N THR A 29 -17.08 -8.62 19.25
CA THR A 29 -17.58 -9.36 18.08
C THR A 29 -18.32 -8.53 17.03
N VAL A 30 -18.59 -7.24 17.27
CA VAL A 30 -19.35 -6.38 16.32
C VAL A 30 -18.44 -5.55 15.39
N GLN A 31 -17.13 -5.49 15.64
CA GLN A 31 -16.23 -4.53 14.99
C GLN A 31 -15.55 -5.01 13.70
N THR A 32 -15.68 -6.28 13.30
CA THR A 32 -14.85 -6.87 12.22
C THR A 32 -15.36 -6.58 10.80
N ALA A 33 -16.68 -6.56 10.57
CA ALA A 33 -17.23 -6.42 9.22
C ALA A 33 -17.06 -5.01 8.63
N ARG A 34 -17.33 -3.94 9.40
CA ARG A 34 -17.21 -2.55 8.93
C ARG A 34 -15.76 -2.12 8.69
N LEU A 35 -14.82 -2.61 9.50
CA LEU A 35 -13.38 -2.38 9.28
C LEU A 35 -12.87 -3.03 7.98
N SER A 36 -13.47 -4.15 7.57
CA SER A 36 -13.04 -4.87 6.35
C SER A 36 -13.37 -4.13 5.05
N LEU A 37 -14.53 -3.48 4.95
CA LEU A 37 -14.92 -2.73 3.74
C LEU A 37 -14.12 -1.43 3.61
N LEU A 38 -13.95 -0.69 4.71
CA LEU A 38 -13.14 0.52 4.72
C LEU A 38 -11.69 0.24 4.33
N ASN A 39 -11.10 -0.85 4.83
CA ASN A 39 -9.75 -1.27 4.44
C ASN A 39 -9.65 -1.59 2.94
N ARG A 40 -10.63 -2.30 2.37
CA ARG A 40 -10.66 -2.59 0.92
C ARG A 40 -10.75 -1.30 0.10
N ILE A 41 -11.65 -0.38 0.48
CA ILE A 41 -11.80 0.92 -0.19
C ILE A 41 -10.51 1.73 -0.07
N ALA A 42 -9.88 1.79 1.11
CA ALA A 42 -8.63 2.49 1.32
C ALA A 42 -7.52 1.96 0.41
N ARG A 43 -7.38 0.63 0.29
CA ARG A 43 -6.40 -0.01 -0.62
C ARG A 43 -6.63 0.35 -2.08
N VAL A 44 -7.89 0.35 -2.52
CA VAL A 44 -8.26 0.77 -3.89
C VAL A 44 -7.94 2.23 -4.14
N LEU A 45 -8.35 3.13 -3.24
CA LEU A 45 -8.10 4.57 -3.37
C LEU A 45 -6.60 4.89 -3.36
N LEU A 46 -5.84 4.24 -2.48
CA LEU A 46 -4.38 4.38 -2.41
C LEU A 46 -3.72 3.93 -3.73
N CYS A 47 -4.19 2.81 -4.29
CA CYS A 47 -3.62 2.26 -5.52
C CYS A 47 -4.08 2.98 -6.79
N LEU A 48 -5.18 3.71 -6.75
CA LEU A 48 -5.77 4.39 -7.90
C LEU A 48 -4.78 5.33 -8.61
N VAL A 49 -3.94 6.01 -7.84
CA VAL A 49 -2.90 6.92 -8.37
C VAL A 49 -1.90 6.18 -9.25
N PHE A 50 -1.47 4.98 -8.86
CA PHE A 50 -0.53 4.16 -9.61
C PHE A 50 -1.18 3.55 -10.85
N VAL A 51 -2.42 3.04 -10.72
CA VAL A 51 -3.19 2.49 -11.85
C VAL A 51 -3.39 3.55 -12.92
N HIS A 52 -3.84 4.75 -12.53
CA HIS A 52 -3.97 5.89 -13.44
C HIS A 52 -2.62 6.26 -14.09
N ALA A 53 -1.53 6.25 -13.31
CA ALA A 53 -0.20 6.53 -13.81
C ALA A 53 0.32 5.49 -14.82
N VAL A 54 -0.07 4.21 -14.70
CA VAL A 54 0.26 3.16 -15.68
C VAL A 54 -0.52 3.37 -16.97
N ILE A 55 -1.82 3.64 -16.89
CA ILE A 55 -2.68 3.90 -18.06
C ILE A 55 -2.11 5.05 -18.90
N GLY A 56 -1.75 6.17 -18.26
CA GLY A 56 -1.15 7.31 -18.96
C GLY A 56 0.18 6.98 -19.63
N LYS A 57 0.97 6.04 -19.08
CA LYS A 57 2.24 5.60 -19.68
C LYS A 57 2.04 4.62 -20.83
N LEU A 58 0.95 3.85 -20.83
CA LEU A 58 0.59 2.97 -21.94
C LEU A 58 0.14 3.77 -23.17
N THR A 59 -0.64 4.82 -22.97
CA THR A 59 -1.15 5.66 -24.07
C THR A 59 -0.20 6.77 -24.50
N GLY A 60 0.74 7.16 -23.63
CA GLY A 60 1.66 8.28 -23.85
C GLY A 60 3.11 7.98 -23.47
N PHE A 61 3.68 6.87 -23.97
CA PHE A 61 5.00 6.38 -23.56
C PHE A 61 6.16 7.36 -23.80
N ALA A 62 6.14 8.10 -24.91
CA ALA A 62 7.26 8.93 -25.36
C ALA A 62 7.60 10.08 -24.37
N GLY A 63 6.59 10.72 -23.77
CA GLY A 63 6.77 11.83 -22.85
C GLY A 63 7.53 11.45 -21.58
N PRO A 64 7.04 10.46 -20.79
CA PRO A 64 7.75 9.96 -19.63
C PRO A 64 9.14 9.37 -19.95
N ALA A 65 9.31 8.72 -21.11
CA ALA A 65 10.61 8.21 -21.52
C ALA A 65 11.63 9.35 -21.74
N ALA A 66 11.20 10.43 -22.41
CA ALA A 66 12.03 11.62 -22.59
C ALA A 66 12.34 12.31 -21.25
N ALA A 67 11.37 12.38 -20.33
CA ALA A 67 11.59 12.95 -19.00
C ALA A 67 12.61 12.14 -18.18
N ILE A 68 12.60 10.81 -18.26
CA ILE A 68 13.61 9.95 -17.62
C ILE A 68 14.99 10.18 -18.24
N ALA A 69 15.07 10.24 -19.59
CA ALA A 69 16.33 10.52 -20.27
C ALA A 69 16.91 11.90 -19.89
N ALA A 70 16.05 12.91 -19.70
CA ALA A 70 16.45 14.25 -19.28
C ALA A 70 17.08 14.29 -17.87
N LYS A 71 16.84 13.27 -17.03
CA LYS A 71 17.51 13.11 -15.73
C LYS A 71 18.88 12.43 -15.84
N GLY A 72 19.37 12.18 -17.05
CA GLY A 72 20.66 11.55 -17.32
C GLY A 72 20.68 10.03 -17.08
N LEU A 73 19.50 9.40 -16.93
CA LEU A 73 19.41 7.96 -16.69
C LEU A 73 19.54 7.18 -18.00
N PRO A 74 20.48 6.20 -18.08
CA PRO A 74 20.60 5.35 -19.25
C PRO A 74 19.38 4.42 -19.37
N LEU A 75 19.12 3.92 -20.58
CA LEU A 75 18.05 2.95 -20.84
C LEU A 75 16.66 3.42 -20.38
N ALA A 76 16.35 4.71 -20.57
CA ALA A 76 15.08 5.31 -20.16
C ALA A 76 13.81 4.50 -20.54
N PRO A 77 13.70 3.90 -21.74
CA PRO A 77 12.55 3.04 -22.07
C PRO A 77 12.44 1.80 -21.19
N VAL A 78 13.57 1.16 -20.86
CA VAL A 78 13.61 -0.04 -20.01
C VAL A 78 13.22 0.32 -18.58
N LEU A 79 13.75 1.43 -18.05
CA LEU A 79 13.38 1.94 -16.74
C LEU A 79 11.89 2.29 -16.65
N LEU A 80 11.34 2.87 -17.72
CA LEU A 80 9.91 3.19 -17.78
C LEU A 80 9.05 1.92 -17.75
N VAL A 81 9.40 0.90 -18.52
CA VAL A 81 8.70 -0.41 -18.50
C VAL A 81 8.81 -1.06 -17.13
N ALA A 82 10.00 -1.04 -16.51
CA ALA A 82 10.20 -1.57 -15.14
C ALA A 82 9.33 -0.82 -14.11
N ALA A 83 9.27 0.52 -14.19
CA ALA A 83 8.40 1.33 -13.34
C ALA A 83 6.93 0.97 -13.53
N MET A 84 6.47 0.79 -14.77
CA MET A 84 5.10 0.36 -15.08
C MET A 84 4.79 -1.02 -14.50
N ALA A 85 5.73 -1.97 -14.61
CA ALA A 85 5.58 -3.30 -14.04
C ALA A 85 5.47 -3.27 -12.51
N LEU A 86 6.36 -2.51 -11.84
CA LEU A 86 6.31 -2.32 -10.38
C LEU A 86 4.97 -1.72 -9.93
N MET A 87 4.49 -0.69 -10.62
CA MET A 87 3.19 -0.08 -10.33
C MET A 87 2.04 -1.06 -10.52
N ALA A 88 1.97 -1.72 -11.68
CA ALA A 88 0.86 -2.62 -12.01
C ALA A 88 0.79 -3.83 -11.07
N VAL A 89 1.92 -4.52 -10.88
CA VAL A 89 2.00 -5.70 -9.99
C VAL A 89 1.80 -5.29 -8.54
N GLY A 90 2.47 -4.21 -8.11
CA GLY A 90 2.36 -3.70 -6.74
C GLY A 90 0.92 -3.32 -6.37
N SER A 91 0.23 -2.57 -7.25
CA SER A 91 -1.17 -2.21 -7.06
C SER A 91 -2.10 -3.44 -7.04
N ALA A 92 -1.89 -4.42 -7.92
CA ALA A 92 -2.70 -5.63 -7.95
C ALA A 92 -2.59 -6.43 -6.63
N LEU A 93 -1.38 -6.57 -6.08
CA LEU A 93 -1.14 -7.24 -4.80
C LEU A 93 -1.79 -6.48 -3.62
N VAL A 94 -1.66 -5.15 -3.58
CA VAL A 94 -2.26 -4.35 -2.50
C VAL A 94 -3.79 -4.38 -2.57
N ILE A 95 -4.39 -4.21 -3.76
CA ILE A 95 -5.85 -4.20 -3.96
C ILE A 95 -6.46 -5.56 -3.64
N SER A 96 -5.87 -6.65 -4.14
CA SER A 96 -6.36 -8.01 -3.87
C SER A 96 -6.24 -8.40 -2.40
N GLY A 97 -5.33 -7.74 -1.67
CA GLY A 97 -4.99 -8.08 -0.30
C GLY A 97 -4.11 -9.32 -0.18
N TRP A 98 -3.76 -9.97 -1.30
CA TRP A 98 -2.85 -11.11 -1.32
C TRP A 98 -1.40 -10.62 -1.38
N LYS A 99 -0.58 -11.04 -0.40
CA LYS A 99 0.81 -10.58 -0.22
C LYS A 99 0.93 -9.06 -0.25
N SER A 100 0.07 -8.39 0.53
CA SER A 100 -0.08 -6.93 0.46
C SER A 100 1.18 -6.17 0.89
N ARG A 101 2.01 -6.75 1.77
CA ARG A 101 3.34 -6.22 2.09
C ARG A 101 4.27 -6.17 0.89
N LEU A 102 4.34 -7.25 0.13
CA LEU A 102 5.17 -7.31 -1.06
C LEU A 102 4.72 -6.25 -2.07
N GLY A 103 3.40 -6.14 -2.29
CA GLY A 103 2.83 -5.10 -3.13
C GLY A 103 3.22 -3.69 -2.70
N ALA A 104 3.10 -3.39 -1.39
CA ALA A 104 3.48 -2.10 -0.83
C ALA A 104 4.96 -1.79 -1.02
N VAL A 105 5.85 -2.77 -0.81
CA VAL A 105 7.30 -2.62 -1.02
C VAL A 105 7.62 -2.33 -2.48
N LEU A 106 7.01 -3.04 -3.44
CA LEU A 106 7.21 -2.77 -4.87
C LEU A 106 6.80 -1.35 -5.25
N LEU A 107 5.67 -0.87 -4.72
CA LEU A 107 5.20 0.51 -4.94
C LEU A 107 6.13 1.54 -4.28
N LEU A 108 6.67 1.26 -3.10
CA LEU A 108 7.64 2.13 -2.41
C LEU A 108 8.96 2.23 -3.20
N VAL A 109 9.47 1.10 -3.69
CA VAL A 109 10.69 1.04 -4.52
C VAL A 109 10.55 1.88 -5.78
N PHE A 110 9.34 1.95 -6.36
CA PHE A 110 9.06 2.86 -7.47
C PHE A 110 8.88 4.32 -7.01
N LEU A 111 8.06 4.57 -6.00
CA LEU A 111 7.59 5.90 -5.64
C LEU A 111 8.68 6.77 -5.01
N VAL A 112 9.53 6.20 -4.15
CA VAL A 112 10.57 6.97 -3.44
C VAL A 112 11.58 7.57 -4.43
N PRO A 113 12.24 6.79 -5.32
CA PRO A 113 13.16 7.37 -6.30
C PRO A 113 12.47 8.34 -7.25
N THR A 114 11.25 8.01 -7.70
CA THR A 114 10.49 8.90 -8.60
C THR A 114 10.22 10.25 -7.96
N THR A 115 9.88 10.28 -6.67
CA THR A 115 9.63 11.52 -5.94
C THR A 115 10.89 12.38 -5.84
N LEU A 116 12.02 11.77 -5.48
CA LEU A 116 13.29 12.48 -5.34
C LEU A 116 13.86 12.97 -6.68
N LEU A 117 13.60 12.25 -7.76
CA LEU A 117 14.12 12.62 -9.08
C LEU A 117 13.26 13.68 -9.79
N PHE A 118 11.94 13.64 -9.61
CA PHE A 118 11.00 14.44 -10.42
C PHE A 118 10.24 15.52 -9.64
N HIS A 119 10.28 15.50 -8.30
CA HIS A 119 9.51 16.41 -7.45
C HIS A 119 10.32 16.86 -6.22
N ALA A 120 11.60 17.17 -6.41
CA ALA A 120 12.49 17.58 -5.32
C ALA A 120 12.70 19.10 -5.24
N ASP A 121 12.23 19.86 -6.24
CA ASP A 121 12.27 21.32 -6.15
C ASP A 121 11.14 21.83 -5.24
N VAL A 122 11.52 22.17 -4.01
CA VAL A 122 10.57 22.71 -3.02
C VAL A 122 10.22 24.18 -3.25
N ALA A 123 10.98 24.90 -4.08
CA ALA A 123 10.66 26.29 -4.42
C ALA A 123 9.51 26.34 -5.43
N ASP A 124 9.50 25.43 -6.41
CA ASP A 124 8.38 25.30 -7.35
C ASP A 124 7.11 24.80 -6.65
N ALA A 125 6.02 25.55 -6.84
CA ALA A 125 4.74 25.22 -6.18
C ALA A 125 4.12 23.92 -6.72
N GLY A 126 4.31 23.62 -8.01
CA GLY A 126 3.79 22.42 -8.64
C GLY A 126 4.50 21.17 -8.13
N GLU A 127 5.84 21.17 -8.12
CA GLU A 127 6.65 20.08 -7.59
C GLU A 127 6.40 19.88 -6.10
N ARG A 128 6.30 20.95 -5.31
CA ARG A 128 6.00 20.86 -3.88
C ARG A 128 4.67 20.15 -3.60
N ILE A 129 3.62 20.40 -4.38
CA ILE A 129 2.34 19.68 -4.26
C ILE A 129 2.52 18.19 -4.55
N GLN A 130 3.27 17.85 -5.60
CA GLN A 130 3.52 16.45 -5.95
C GLN A 130 4.36 15.73 -4.89
N LEU A 131 5.35 16.40 -4.32
CA LEU A 131 6.18 15.91 -3.22
C LEU A 131 5.32 15.52 -2.02
N PHE A 132 4.50 16.44 -1.52
CA PHE A 132 3.65 16.17 -0.35
C PHE A 132 2.59 15.11 -0.63
N LYS A 133 2.01 15.09 -1.83
CA LYS A 133 1.12 14.00 -2.27
C LYS A 133 1.83 12.65 -2.21
N ASN A 134 3.06 12.56 -2.72
CA ASN A 134 3.82 11.31 -2.72
C ASN A 134 4.24 10.90 -1.31
N LEU A 135 4.60 11.84 -0.43
CA LEU A 135 4.89 11.55 0.99
C LEU A 135 3.66 10.97 1.71
N ALA A 136 2.47 11.52 1.45
CA ALA A 136 1.23 10.96 2.00
C ALA A 136 0.97 9.52 1.50
N ILE A 137 1.20 9.26 0.21
CA ILE A 137 1.06 7.93 -0.38
C ILE A 137 2.10 6.95 0.21
N ILE A 138 3.35 7.39 0.38
CA ILE A 138 4.41 6.61 1.05
C ILE A 138 3.96 6.21 2.46
N GLY A 139 3.42 7.16 3.24
CA GLY A 139 2.86 6.88 4.56
C GLY A 139 1.76 5.82 4.52
N GLY A 140 0.82 5.93 3.58
CA GLY A 140 -0.22 4.91 3.37
C GLY A 140 0.34 3.52 3.02
N LEU A 141 1.35 3.45 2.17
CA LEU A 141 2.00 2.19 1.81
C LEU A 141 2.78 1.56 2.98
N LEU A 142 3.43 2.37 3.81
CA LEU A 142 4.11 1.90 5.03
C LEU A 142 3.12 1.29 6.01
N LEU A 143 1.93 1.88 6.18
CA LEU A 143 0.86 1.30 7.01
C LEU A 143 0.41 -0.07 6.48
N ILE A 144 0.24 -0.22 5.16
CA ILE A 144 -0.10 -1.52 4.56
C ILE A 144 1.02 -2.55 4.78
N ALA A 145 2.28 -2.15 4.64
CA ALA A 145 3.42 -3.02 4.84
C ALA A 145 3.56 -3.50 6.30
N ASP A 146 3.22 -2.66 7.29
CA ASP A 146 3.21 -3.02 8.70
C ASP A 146 2.04 -3.97 9.05
N GLN A 147 0.83 -3.68 8.56
CA GLN A 147 -0.38 -4.45 8.88
C GLN A 147 -0.28 -5.93 8.49
N ASP A 148 0.30 -6.22 7.33
CA ASP A 148 0.50 -7.59 6.82
C ASP A 148 1.54 -8.36 7.66
N SER A 149 2.41 -7.67 8.42
CA SER A 149 3.37 -8.31 9.33
C SER A 149 2.72 -8.86 10.60
N ARG A 150 1.43 -8.54 10.83
CA ARG A 150 0.66 -8.91 12.03
C ARG A 150 -0.47 -9.93 11.73
N ALA A 151 -0.62 -10.33 10.47
CA ALA A 151 -1.62 -11.30 10.01
C ALA A 151 -0.99 -12.68 9.83
#